data_AF-A0A561SDV7-F1
#
_entry.id   AF-A0A561SDV7-F1
#
_cell.length_a   1.000
_cell.length_b   1.000
_cell.length_c   1.000
_cell.angle_alpha   90.00
_cell.angle_beta   90.00
_cell.angle_gamma   90.00
#
_symmetry.space_group_name_H-M   'P 1'
#
loop_
_entity.id
_entity.type
_entity.pdbx_description
1 polymer ?
#
loop_
_entity_poly.entity_id
_entity_poly.type
_entity_poly.pdbx_seq_one_letter_code
_entity_poly.pdbx_strand_id
1 'polypeptide(L)'
;MPDAFTVLWTHDTCRALRNGGRVGERPTVAFSGSHTSLPAWTAARPGDEVYALHVNRCEVFVVSRMRVLDLERGACCRAAPDSWQDPEIPGHNDWAMLGAGGCGAEPVHVDGTPVRFDLPVPGDLLAGLTWRNQRGRTRGLKYVVDGRLERAVSLQGFYRLTPESAAELAQLVDGAAPAPARPEPVTALR
;
A
#
# COMPACT_ATOMS: atom_id res chain seq x y z
N MET A 1 -15.95 0.55 -14.45
CA MET A 1 -15.67 0.92 -13.05
C MET A 1 -14.21 0.63 -12.78
N PRO A 2 -13.53 1.48 -12.00
CA PRO A 2 -12.20 1.18 -11.51
C PRO A 2 -12.23 -0.10 -10.66
N ASP A 3 -11.18 -0.90 -10.77
CA ASP A 3 -10.94 -2.04 -9.91
C ASP A 3 -10.29 -1.56 -8.59
N ALA A 4 -10.38 -2.40 -7.56
CA ALA A 4 -9.68 -2.19 -6.30
C ALA A 4 -8.77 -3.37 -6.00
N PHE A 5 -7.59 -3.09 -5.46
CA PHE A 5 -6.57 -4.07 -5.14
C PHE A 5 -6.09 -3.93 -3.70
N THR A 6 -5.52 -4.98 -3.15
CA THR A 6 -4.79 -4.95 -1.89
C THR A 6 -3.33 -5.24 -2.12
N VAL A 7 -2.47 -4.58 -1.36
CA VAL A 7 -1.03 -4.87 -1.29
C VAL A 7 -0.60 -4.96 0.17
N LEU A 8 0.21 -5.96 0.52
CA LEU A 8 0.78 -6.05 1.86
C LEU A 8 2.03 -5.17 1.95
N TRP A 9 1.98 -4.13 2.78
CA TRP A 9 3.18 -3.47 3.27
C TRP A 9 3.71 -4.22 4.48
N THR A 10 4.91 -4.80 4.30
CA THR A 10 5.53 -5.67 5.29
C THR A 10 5.85 -4.90 6.57
N HIS A 11 6.21 -5.64 7.62
CA HIS A 11 6.66 -5.03 8.86
C HIS A 11 7.84 -4.09 8.64
N ASP A 12 8.79 -4.46 7.78
CA ASP A 12 9.98 -3.64 7.48
C ASP A 12 9.61 -2.36 6.73
N THR A 13 8.74 -2.43 5.71
CA THR A 13 8.22 -1.24 5.02
C THR A 13 7.51 -0.30 5.99
N CYS A 14 6.64 -0.83 6.85
CA CYS A 14 5.90 -0.03 7.82
C CYS A 14 6.81 0.57 8.90
N ARG A 15 7.84 -0.16 9.33
CA ARG A 15 8.87 0.34 10.25
C ARG A 15 9.67 1.47 9.61
N ALA A 16 10.06 1.32 8.34
CA ALA A 16 10.77 2.36 7.60
C ALA A 16 9.92 3.63 7.41
N LEU A 17 8.62 3.49 7.12
CA LEU A 17 7.68 4.63 7.04
C LEU A 17 7.60 5.40 8.37
N ARG A 18 7.52 4.70 9.51
CA ARG A 18 7.53 5.34 10.83
C ARG A 18 8.84 6.07 11.09
N ASN A 19 9.98 5.40 10.86
CA ASN A 19 11.30 5.97 11.09
C ASN A 19 11.59 7.17 10.17
N GLY A 20 11.07 7.14 8.94
CA GLY A 20 11.15 8.23 7.98
C GLY A 20 10.17 9.39 8.25
N GLY A 21 9.37 9.32 9.33
CA GLY A 21 8.44 10.39 9.70
C GLY A 21 7.25 10.54 8.74
N ARG A 22 6.88 9.49 7.99
CA ARG A 22 5.84 9.55 6.95
C ARG A 22 4.41 9.46 7.47
N VAL A 23 4.20 9.24 8.77
CA VAL A 23 2.87 9.23 9.38
C VAL A 23 2.19 10.58 9.17
N GLY A 24 0.96 10.57 8.64
CA GLY A 24 0.22 11.76 8.27
C GLY A 24 0.57 12.33 6.88
N GLU A 25 1.65 11.85 6.24
CA GLU A 25 2.00 12.25 4.88
C GLU A 25 1.29 11.38 3.84
N ARG A 26 1.05 11.93 2.65
CA ARG A 26 0.34 11.26 1.56
C ARG A 26 1.35 10.67 0.58
N PRO A 27 1.36 9.34 0.34
CA PRO A 27 2.18 8.75 -0.70
C PRO A 27 1.82 9.35 -2.06
N THR A 28 2.84 9.81 -2.79
CA THR A 28 2.71 10.29 -4.18
C THR A 28 3.18 9.26 -5.20
N VAL A 29 3.84 8.21 -4.71
CA VAL A 29 4.40 7.13 -5.51
C VAL A 29 4.39 5.82 -4.70
N ALA A 30 4.19 4.71 -5.37
CA ALA A 30 4.43 3.35 -4.92
C ALA A 30 5.34 2.65 -5.93
N PHE A 31 5.71 1.39 -5.68
CA PHE A 31 6.61 0.65 -6.57
C PHE A 31 6.03 -0.71 -6.95
N SER A 32 6.06 -0.98 -8.25
CA SER A 32 5.76 -2.28 -8.84
C SER A 32 7.05 -3.05 -9.07
N GLY A 33 7.05 -4.36 -8.89
CA GLY A 33 8.17 -5.24 -9.24
C GLY A 33 7.96 -6.00 -10.54
N SER A 34 9.01 -6.09 -11.36
CA SER A 34 9.11 -7.11 -12.40
C SER A 34 9.52 -8.49 -11.88
N HIS A 35 10.07 -8.56 -10.65
CA HIS A 35 10.44 -9.79 -9.95
C HIS A 35 9.64 -10.00 -8.65
N THR A 36 9.81 -11.15 -7.99
CA THR A 36 9.08 -11.55 -6.77
C THR A 36 9.42 -10.75 -5.52
N SER A 37 10.45 -9.89 -5.57
CA SER A 37 10.85 -9.01 -4.47
C SER A 37 9.83 -7.92 -4.18
N LEU A 38 9.00 -7.55 -5.17
CA LEU A 38 7.91 -6.59 -5.03
C LEU A 38 6.63 -7.13 -5.68
N PRO A 39 5.45 -6.69 -5.21
CA PRO A 39 4.20 -6.98 -5.88
C PRO A 39 4.20 -6.40 -7.30
N ALA A 40 3.81 -7.18 -8.29
CA ALA A 40 3.62 -6.69 -9.65
C ALA A 40 2.24 -6.02 -9.78
N TRP A 41 2.22 -4.73 -10.15
CA TRP A 41 0.99 -3.95 -10.32
C TRP A 41 0.46 -4.01 -11.76
N THR A 42 0.92 -4.97 -12.56
CA THR A 42 0.62 -5.11 -14.01
C THR A 42 -0.88 -5.21 -14.33
N ALA A 43 -1.71 -5.56 -13.36
CA ALA A 43 -3.17 -5.64 -13.52
C ALA A 43 -3.90 -4.31 -13.23
N ALA A 44 -3.23 -3.32 -12.66
CA ALA A 44 -3.79 -2.02 -12.30
C ALA A 44 -3.76 -1.05 -13.49
N ARG A 45 -4.67 -0.08 -13.45
CA ARG A 45 -4.83 0.97 -14.44
C ARG A 45 -5.06 2.32 -13.76
N PRO A 46 -4.81 3.45 -14.44
CA PRO A 46 -5.23 4.75 -13.95
C PRO A 46 -6.70 4.75 -13.53
N GLY A 47 -6.96 5.28 -12.33
CA GLY A 47 -8.27 5.30 -11.68
C GLY A 47 -8.54 4.13 -10.74
N ASP A 48 -7.78 3.04 -10.79
CA ASP A 48 -7.92 1.92 -9.85
C ASP A 48 -7.48 2.33 -8.43
N GLU A 49 -8.05 1.66 -7.43
CA GLU A 49 -7.72 1.87 -6.02
C GLU A 49 -6.82 0.76 -5.49
N VAL A 50 -5.88 1.11 -4.60
CA VAL A 50 -4.98 0.16 -3.93
C VAL A 50 -4.99 0.42 -2.43
N TYR A 51 -5.38 -0.60 -1.67
CA TYR A 51 -5.35 -0.60 -0.21
C TYR A 51 -4.04 -1.21 0.26
N ALA A 52 -3.15 -0.38 0.81
CA ALA A 52 -1.97 -0.84 1.51
C ALA A 52 -2.36 -1.38 2.88
N LEU A 53 -2.21 -2.69 3.07
CA LEU A 53 -2.54 -3.39 4.30
C LEU A 53 -1.26 -3.69 5.09
N HIS A 54 -1.36 -3.66 6.41
CA HIS A 54 -0.30 -4.07 7.32
C HIS A 54 -0.83 -5.05 8.34
N VAL A 55 -0.07 -6.13 8.59
CA VAL A 55 -0.40 -7.09 9.64
C VAL A 55 0.54 -6.87 10.82
N ASN A 56 -0.02 -6.64 12.00
CA ASN A 56 0.71 -6.50 13.24
C ASN A 56 -0.01 -7.24 14.36
N ARG A 57 0.69 -8.14 15.07
CA ARG A 57 0.11 -8.94 16.17
C ARG A 57 -1.21 -9.63 15.80
N CYS A 58 -1.30 -10.18 14.59
CA CYS A 58 -2.50 -10.82 14.02
C CYS A 58 -3.69 -9.88 13.72
N GLU A 59 -3.52 -8.57 13.83
CA GLU A 59 -4.52 -7.58 13.40
C GLU A 59 -4.11 -6.98 12.06
N VAL A 60 -5.09 -6.69 11.22
CA VAL A 60 -4.89 -6.11 9.88
C VAL A 60 -5.30 -4.65 9.93
N PHE A 61 -4.43 -3.78 9.43
CA PHE A 61 -4.63 -2.34 9.39
C PHE A 61 -4.61 -1.84 7.94
N VAL A 62 -5.47 -0.87 7.62
CA VAL A 62 -5.34 -0.09 6.39
C VAL A 62 -4.34 1.03 6.67
N VAL A 63 -3.19 0.99 5.99
CA VAL A 63 -2.13 1.99 6.15
C VAL A 63 -2.39 3.21 5.28
N SER A 64 -2.83 2.98 4.04
CA SER A 64 -3.24 4.03 3.11
C SER A 64 -4.12 3.41 2.01
N ARG A 65 -5.11 4.16 1.54
CA ARG A 65 -5.78 3.96 0.26
C ARG A 65 -5.09 4.85 -0.78
N MET A 66 -4.75 4.27 -1.93
CA MET A 66 -4.03 4.95 -3.01
C MET A 66 -4.79 4.81 -4.32
N ARG A 67 -5.15 5.92 -4.94
CA ARG A 67 -5.66 5.92 -6.30
C ARG A 67 -4.51 5.94 -7.30
N VAL A 68 -4.49 5.02 -8.25
CA VAL A 68 -3.49 4.98 -9.32
C VAL A 68 -3.72 6.13 -10.28
N LEU A 69 -2.70 6.97 -10.48
CA LEU A 69 -2.73 8.08 -11.43
C LEU A 69 -2.07 7.69 -12.74
N ASP A 70 -0.90 7.06 -12.65
CA ASP A 70 -0.09 6.68 -13.81
C ASP A 70 0.87 5.55 -13.43
N LEU A 71 1.16 4.66 -14.39
CA LEU A 71 2.17 3.62 -14.25
C LEU A 71 3.45 3.97 -15.03
N GLU A 72 3.42 4.99 -15.88
CA GLU A 72 4.58 5.46 -16.64
C GLU A 72 5.39 6.49 -15.84
N ARG A 73 6.62 6.75 -16.27
CA ARG A 73 7.46 7.81 -15.68
C ARG A 73 6.83 9.18 -15.95
N GLY A 74 6.60 9.95 -14.90
CA GLY A 74 6.03 11.29 -14.98
C GLY A 74 7.08 12.40 -14.79
N ALA A 75 6.63 13.66 -14.80
CA ALA A 75 7.49 14.83 -14.61
C ALA A 75 8.19 14.90 -13.23
N CYS A 76 7.66 14.18 -12.23
CA CYS A 76 8.30 14.07 -10.92
C CYS A 76 9.43 13.04 -10.89
N CYS A 77 9.52 12.13 -11.88
CA CYS A 77 10.69 11.31 -12.11
C CYS A 77 11.79 12.18 -12.73
N ARG A 78 13.00 12.20 -12.15
CA ARG A 78 14.14 12.81 -12.88
C ARG A 78 14.58 11.88 -14.02
N ALA A 79 15.56 12.35 -14.79
CA ALA A 79 16.19 11.56 -15.86
C ALA A 79 16.59 10.16 -15.36
N ALA A 80 16.61 9.19 -16.27
CA ALA A 80 17.10 7.86 -15.94
C ALA A 80 18.55 7.94 -15.42
N PRO A 81 18.94 7.07 -14.49
CA PRO A 81 20.32 7.01 -14.02
C PRO A 81 21.26 6.76 -15.21
N ASP A 82 22.32 7.57 -15.32
CA ASP A 82 23.35 7.42 -16.35
C ASP A 82 24.43 6.42 -15.92
N SER A 83 24.51 6.13 -14.62
CA SER A 83 25.45 5.20 -14.01
C SER A 83 24.83 4.38 -12.87
N TRP A 84 25.48 3.27 -12.49
CA TRP A 84 25.10 2.46 -11.33
C TRP A 84 25.23 3.17 -9.97
N GLN A 85 25.86 4.35 -9.94
CA GLN A 85 26.01 5.17 -8.73
C GLN A 85 24.82 6.12 -8.54
N ASP A 86 24.07 6.36 -9.61
CA ASP A 86 22.88 7.20 -9.57
C ASP A 86 21.72 6.44 -8.90
N PRO A 87 20.80 7.15 -8.23
CA PRO A 87 19.62 6.52 -7.67
C PRO A 87 18.83 5.75 -8.74
N GLU A 88 18.44 4.51 -8.43
CA GLU A 88 17.73 3.65 -9.39
C GLU A 88 16.40 4.29 -9.85
N ILE A 89 15.74 5.05 -8.96
CA ILE A 89 14.51 5.79 -9.26
C ILE A 89 14.60 7.25 -8.76
N PRO A 90 15.22 8.15 -9.55
CA PRO A 90 15.42 9.55 -9.19
C PRO A 90 14.11 10.34 -9.02
N GLY A 91 14.06 11.22 -8.02
CA GLY A 91 12.91 12.11 -7.75
C GLY A 91 11.93 11.60 -6.70
N HIS A 92 12.09 10.35 -6.26
CA HIS A 92 11.16 9.67 -5.34
C HIS A 92 11.81 9.25 -4.01
N ASN A 93 12.90 9.89 -3.62
CA ASN A 93 13.69 9.53 -2.45
C ASN A 93 12.87 9.51 -1.15
N ASP A 94 11.90 10.40 -1.03
CA ASP A 94 11.04 10.50 0.15
C ASP A 94 10.21 9.24 0.40
N TRP A 95 9.90 8.49 -0.66
CA TRP A 95 9.07 7.29 -0.64
C TRP A 95 9.85 6.03 -1.01
N ALA A 96 11.18 6.11 -1.12
CA ALA A 96 12.03 5.01 -1.60
C ALA A 96 11.85 3.71 -0.80
N MET A 97 11.48 3.79 0.48
CA MET A 97 11.20 2.63 1.32
C MET A 97 10.01 1.77 0.88
N LEU A 98 9.17 2.29 -0.02
CA LEU A 98 8.05 1.55 -0.60
C LEU A 98 8.47 0.57 -1.70
N GLY A 99 9.76 0.54 -2.07
CA GLY A 99 10.31 -0.46 -2.99
C GLY A 99 11.28 0.08 -4.03
N ALA A 100 11.77 1.32 -3.93
CA ALA A 100 12.60 1.90 -5.00
C ALA A 100 13.92 1.15 -5.27
N GLY A 101 14.46 0.44 -4.29
CA GLY A 101 15.64 -0.42 -4.45
C GLY A 101 15.31 -1.90 -4.71
N GLY A 102 14.05 -2.21 -5.02
CA GLY A 102 13.67 -3.56 -5.42
C GLY A 102 14.16 -3.86 -6.84
N CYS A 103 14.67 -5.07 -7.07
CA CYS A 103 15.15 -5.46 -8.39
C CYS A 103 14.05 -5.31 -9.46
N GLY A 104 14.29 -4.41 -10.41
CA GLY A 104 13.34 -4.09 -11.48
C GLY A 104 12.09 -3.37 -10.97
N ALA A 105 12.27 -2.50 -9.96
CA ALA A 105 11.24 -1.62 -9.45
C ALA A 105 10.87 -0.54 -10.48
N GLU A 106 9.57 -0.34 -10.65
CA GLU A 106 9.01 0.70 -11.51
C GLU A 106 8.11 1.62 -10.67
N PRO A 107 8.22 2.96 -10.82
CA PRO A 107 7.39 3.88 -10.07
C PRO A 107 5.95 3.82 -10.57
N VAL A 108 5.00 3.74 -9.63
CA VAL A 108 3.57 3.92 -9.88
C VAL A 108 3.12 5.18 -9.18
N HIS A 109 2.67 6.17 -9.94
CA HIS A 109 2.19 7.44 -9.41
C HIS A 109 0.82 7.27 -8.80
N VAL A 110 0.65 7.76 -7.57
CA VAL A 110 -0.57 7.58 -6.80
C VAL A 110 -1.01 8.85 -6.09
N ASP A 111 -2.29 8.93 -5.81
CA ASP A 111 -2.89 9.89 -4.88
C ASP A 111 -3.32 9.13 -3.62
N GLY A 112 -2.47 9.17 -2.60
CA GLY A 112 -2.67 8.46 -1.34
C GLY A 112 -3.44 9.24 -0.28
N THR A 113 -4.22 8.53 0.52
CA THR A 113 -4.62 9.01 1.84
C THR A 113 -3.40 9.07 2.77
N PRO A 114 -3.42 9.91 3.82
CA PRO A 114 -2.32 9.98 4.79
C PRO A 114 -1.95 8.60 5.37
N VAL A 115 -0.65 8.31 5.46
CA VAL A 115 -0.15 7.08 6.09
C VAL A 115 -0.55 7.06 7.56
N ARG A 116 -1.18 5.96 7.98
CA ARG A 116 -1.64 5.75 9.36
C ARG A 116 -1.44 4.29 9.80
N PHE A 117 -1.51 4.04 11.11
CA PHE A 117 -1.30 2.68 11.66
C PHE A 117 -2.32 2.33 12.74
N ASP A 118 -3.42 3.08 12.79
CA ASP A 118 -4.46 3.07 13.82
C ASP A 118 -5.86 2.78 13.24
N LEU A 119 -5.95 2.40 11.96
CA LEU A 119 -7.20 2.02 11.30
C LEU A 119 -7.26 0.49 11.12
N PRO A 120 -7.73 -0.26 12.13
CA PRO A 120 -7.90 -1.71 12.00
C PRO A 120 -9.04 -2.04 11.04
N VAL A 121 -8.88 -3.11 10.27
CA VAL A 121 -9.99 -3.78 9.58
C VAL A 121 -10.75 -4.58 10.64
N PRO A 122 -12.04 -4.30 10.89
CA PRO A 122 -12.86 -5.08 11.82
C PRO A 122 -12.81 -6.57 11.49
N GLY A 123 -12.83 -7.43 12.52
CA GLY A 123 -12.60 -8.87 12.33
C GLY A 123 -13.70 -9.59 11.53
N ASP A 124 -14.94 -9.13 11.66
CA ASP A 124 -16.09 -9.55 10.86
C ASP A 124 -15.93 -9.13 9.39
N LEU A 125 -15.53 -7.89 9.15
CA LEU A 125 -15.19 -7.41 7.80
C LEU A 125 -14.03 -8.23 7.22
N LEU A 126 -12.97 -8.43 7.98
CA LEU A 126 -11.78 -9.19 7.56
C LEU A 126 -12.13 -10.62 7.12
N ALA A 127 -13.03 -11.28 7.85
CA ALA A 127 -13.53 -12.61 7.50
C ALA A 127 -14.40 -12.61 6.24
N GLY A 128 -15.11 -11.51 5.97
CA GLY A 128 -15.97 -11.31 4.80
C GLY A 128 -15.24 -10.86 3.53
N LEU A 129 -14.02 -10.33 3.63
CA LEU A 129 -13.28 -9.85 2.46
C LEU A 129 -13.04 -10.97 1.44
N THR A 130 -13.25 -10.63 0.17
CA THR A 130 -13.08 -11.54 -0.95
C THR A 130 -12.31 -10.92 -2.10
N TRP A 131 -11.51 -11.76 -2.78
CA TRP A 131 -10.69 -11.41 -3.92
C TRP A 131 -11.10 -12.24 -5.12
N ARG A 132 -10.99 -11.66 -6.31
CA ARG A 132 -11.22 -12.34 -7.58
C ARG A 132 -9.95 -12.44 -8.39
N ASN A 133 -9.76 -13.57 -9.07
CA ASN A 133 -8.69 -13.70 -10.06
C ASN A 133 -9.14 -13.23 -11.44
N GLN A 134 -8.23 -13.27 -12.43
CA GLN A 134 -8.52 -12.90 -13.83
C GLN A 134 -9.62 -13.76 -14.48
N ARG A 135 -9.88 -14.97 -13.96
CA ARG A 135 -10.95 -15.86 -14.42
C ARG A 135 -12.28 -15.62 -13.68
N GLY A 136 -12.37 -14.57 -12.86
CA GLY A 136 -13.56 -14.23 -12.08
C GLY A 136 -13.84 -15.14 -10.88
N ARG A 137 -12.93 -16.07 -10.55
CA ARG A 137 -13.10 -16.95 -9.38
C ARG A 137 -12.79 -16.19 -8.09
N THR A 138 -13.73 -16.25 -7.16
CA THR A 138 -13.62 -15.61 -5.85
C THR A 138 -12.93 -16.52 -4.83
N ARG A 139 -12.17 -15.91 -3.91
CA ARG A 139 -11.60 -16.56 -2.72
C ARG A 139 -11.65 -15.61 -1.52
N GLY A 140 -11.79 -16.16 -0.32
CA GLY A 140 -11.61 -15.41 0.94
C GLY A 140 -10.17 -15.49 1.46
N LEU A 141 -9.92 -14.85 2.60
CA LEU A 141 -8.67 -15.01 3.34
C LEU A 141 -8.58 -16.41 3.98
N LYS A 142 -7.35 -16.94 3.96
CA LYS A 142 -6.99 -18.11 4.77
C LYS A 142 -6.47 -17.64 6.12
N TYR A 143 -6.63 -18.48 7.15
CA TYR A 143 -6.08 -18.28 8.50
C TYR A 143 -6.66 -17.09 9.26
N VAL A 144 -7.93 -16.76 8.98
CA VAL A 144 -8.70 -15.88 9.85
C VAL A 144 -9.33 -16.73 10.95
N VAL A 145 -8.99 -16.44 12.21
CA VAL A 145 -9.46 -17.14 13.41
C VAL A 145 -9.90 -16.06 14.39
N ASP A 146 -11.16 -16.12 14.83
CA ASP A 146 -11.76 -15.15 15.77
C ASP A 146 -11.54 -13.67 15.35
N GLY A 147 -11.68 -13.40 14.05
CA GLY A 147 -11.51 -12.06 13.48
C GLY A 147 -10.06 -11.58 13.40
N ARG A 148 -9.08 -12.44 13.68
CA ARG A 148 -7.64 -12.14 13.63
C ARG A 148 -6.98 -12.95 12.51
N LEU A 149 -5.95 -12.41 11.88
CA LEU A 149 -5.18 -13.09 10.83
C LEU A 149 -3.93 -13.73 11.41
N GLU A 150 -3.94 -15.05 11.62
CA GLU A 150 -2.80 -15.78 12.19
C GLU A 150 -1.61 -15.86 11.22
N ARG A 151 -1.88 -15.84 9.91
CA ARG A 151 -0.84 -15.93 8.87
C ARG A 151 -1.15 -14.99 7.71
N ALA A 152 -0.22 -14.07 7.44
CA ALA A 152 -0.37 -13.07 6.39
C ALA A 152 -0.16 -13.58 4.95
N VAL A 153 0.15 -14.87 4.75
CA VAL A 153 0.49 -15.44 3.43
C VAL A 153 -0.62 -15.26 2.39
N SER A 154 -1.89 -15.24 2.82
CA SER A 154 -3.05 -15.00 1.95
C SER A 154 -3.15 -13.55 1.45
N LEU A 155 -2.44 -12.61 2.09
CA LEU A 155 -2.34 -11.20 1.71
C LEU A 155 -1.04 -10.86 0.96
N GLN A 156 -0.07 -11.77 0.91
CA GLN A 156 1.20 -11.54 0.21
C GLN A 156 0.95 -11.54 -1.30
N GLY A 157 0.95 -10.36 -1.91
CA GLY A 157 0.84 -10.17 -3.35
C GLY A 157 0.04 -8.90 -3.70
N PHE A 158 -0.31 -8.78 -4.97
CA PHE A 158 -1.19 -7.74 -5.49
C PHE A 158 -2.49 -8.39 -5.97
N TYR A 159 -3.57 -8.23 -5.21
CA TYR A 159 -4.80 -8.99 -5.44
C TYR A 159 -6.01 -8.09 -5.62
N ARG A 160 -6.80 -8.40 -6.65
CA ARG A 160 -8.03 -7.68 -6.97
C ARG A 160 -9.16 -8.09 -6.03
N LEU A 161 -9.82 -7.13 -5.41
CA LEU A 161 -11.01 -7.32 -4.60
C LEU A 161 -12.24 -7.59 -5.48
N THR A 162 -13.25 -8.23 -4.91
CA THR A 162 -14.61 -8.15 -5.46
C THR A 162 -15.16 -6.72 -5.28
N PRO A 163 -16.12 -6.29 -6.11
CA PRO A 163 -16.74 -4.97 -5.95
C PRO A 163 -17.35 -4.74 -4.56
N GLU A 164 -17.94 -5.78 -3.96
CA GLU A 164 -18.55 -5.74 -2.63
C GLU A 164 -17.49 -5.48 -1.56
N SER A 165 -16.43 -6.28 -1.53
CA SER A 165 -15.33 -6.10 -0.56
C SER A 165 -14.54 -4.80 -0.80
N ALA A 166 -14.49 -4.31 -2.04
CA ALA A 166 -13.94 -2.99 -2.34
C ALA A 166 -14.79 -1.87 -1.74
N ALA A 167 -16.12 -1.97 -1.83
CA ALA A 167 -17.04 -1.01 -1.25
C ALA A 167 -16.98 -1.00 0.29
N GLU A 168 -16.86 -2.17 0.92
CA GLU A 168 -16.73 -2.28 2.37
C GLU A 168 -15.42 -1.64 2.88
N LEU A 169 -14.29 -1.87 2.21
CA LEU A 169 -13.02 -1.21 2.56
C LEU A 169 -13.06 0.30 2.28
N ALA A 170 -13.75 0.73 1.22
CA ALA A 170 -13.95 2.16 0.95
C ALA A 170 -14.72 2.82 2.10
N GLN A 171 -15.82 2.22 2.54
CA GLN A 171 -16.62 2.71 3.67
C GLN A 171 -15.80 2.77 4.97
N LEU A 172 -14.96 1.77 5.23
CA LEU A 172 -14.06 1.78 6.39
C LEU A 172 -13.10 2.99 6.35
N VAL A 173 -12.50 3.27 5.19
CA VAL A 173 -11.55 4.38 5.03
C VAL A 173 -12.25 5.73 5.05
N ASP A 174 -13.39 5.86 4.38
CA ASP A 174 -14.15 7.12 4.29
C ASP A 174 -14.85 7.48 5.60
N GLY A 175 -15.21 6.48 6.42
CA GLY A 175 -15.77 6.67 7.75
C GLY A 175 -14.73 6.91 8.85
N ALA A 176 -13.44 6.77 8.56
CA ALA A 176 -12.38 6.95 9.54
C ALA A 176 -12.20 8.44 9.90
N ALA A 177 -11.98 8.72 11.19
CA ALA A 177 -11.54 10.03 11.63
C ALA A 177 -10.24 10.44 10.90
N PRO A 178 -9.95 11.76 10.75
CA PRO A 178 -8.71 12.22 10.14
C PRO A 178 -7.50 11.52 10.74
N ALA A 179 -6.53 11.15 9.89
CA ALA A 179 -5.29 10.56 10.38
C ALA A 179 -4.62 11.50 11.40
N PRO A 180 -4.01 10.97 12.47
CA PRO A 180 -3.30 11.80 13.43
C PRO A 180 -2.27 12.66 12.70
N ALA A 181 -2.25 13.95 13.02
CA ALA A 181 -1.26 14.87 12.48
C ALA A 181 0.15 14.37 12.83
N ARG A 182 1.12 14.69 11.96
CA ARG A 182 2.54 14.44 12.24
C ARG A 182 2.85 14.99 13.64
N PRO A 183 3.42 14.19 14.56
CA PRO A 183 3.86 14.75 15.83
C PRO A 183 4.88 15.85 15.53
N GLU A 184 4.64 17.07 16.02
CA GLU A 184 5.55 18.18 15.84
C GLU A 184 6.96 17.78 16.31
N PRO A 185 8.02 18.15 15.59
CA PRO A 185 9.37 17.87 16.06
C PRO A 185 9.54 18.52 17.43
N VAL A 186 9.80 17.69 18.45
CA VAL A 186 10.21 18.17 19.77
C VAL A 186 11.49 18.96 19.54
N THR A 187 11.38 20.29 19.56
CA THR A 187 12.53 21.17 19.44
C THR A 187 13.34 20.97 20.71
N ALA A 188 14.44 20.22 20.61
CA ALA A 188 15.39 20.11 21.70
C ALA A 188 15.98 21.50 21.95
N LEU A 189 15.48 22.17 23.00
CA LEU A 189 16.13 23.34 23.58
C LEU A 189 17.57 22.93 23.94
N ARG A 190 18.53 23.57 23.29
CA ARG A 190 19.94 23.57 23.67
C ARG A 190 20.16 24.53 24.82
#